data_AF-A0A1H8GHU9-F1
#
_entry.id   AF-A0A1H8GHU9-F1
#
_cell.length_a   1.000
_cell.length_b   1.000
_cell.length_c   1.000
_cell.angle_alpha   90.00
_cell.angle_beta   90.00
_cell.angle_gamma   90.00
#
_symmetry.space_group_name_H-M   'P 1'
#
loop_
_entity.id
_entity.type
_entity.pdbx_description
1 polymer ?
#
loop_
_entity_poly.entity_id
_entity_poly.type
_entity_poly.pdbx_seq_one_letter_code
_entity_poly.pdbx_strand_id
1 'polypeptide(L)' 'MRTYISLSDALYECFKNVVGLEEEYLLHEDSFVKKKLKEFIGAKEFKKFDALDEKSWYEAWREFDVRVFHNNLNK' A
#
# COMPACT_ATOMS: atom_id res chain seq x y z
N MET A 1 4.22 -8.33 14.96
CA MET A 1 4.56 -7.20 14.07
C MET A 1 4.84 -7.79 12.70
N ARG A 2 4.12 -7.39 11.64
CA ARG A 2 4.33 -7.93 10.30
C ARG A 2 5.53 -7.22 9.69
N THR A 3 6.53 -7.97 9.24
CA THR A 3 7.70 -7.42 8.54
C THR A 3 7.50 -7.69 7.06
N TYR A 4 7.60 -6.64 6.25
CA TYR A 4 7.42 -6.72 4.80
C TYR A 4 8.77 -6.53 4.11
N ILE A 5 8.99 -7.26 3.02
CA ILE A 5 10.24 -7.21 2.25
C ILE A 5 10.31 -5.89 1.46
N SER A 6 9.17 -5.42 0.94
CA SER A 6 9.06 -4.17 0.20
C SER A 6 7.84 -3.32 0.62
N LEU A 7 7.87 -2.04 0.24
CA LEU A 7 6.71 -1.16 0.35
C LEU A 7 5.54 -1.66 -0.51
N SER A 8 5.79 -2.18 -1.71
CA SER A 8 4.74 -2.72 -2.59
C SER A 8 3.99 -3.90 -1.96
N ASP A 9 4.69 -4.79 -1.26
CA ASP A 9 4.07 -5.89 -0.51
C ASP A 9 3.18 -5.37 0.63
N ALA A 10 3.68 -4.35 1.36
CA ALA A 10 2.95 -3.73 2.45
C ALA A 10 1.68 -3.01 1.95
N LEU A 11 1.77 -2.28 0.83
CA LEU A 11 0.63 -1.64 0.17
C LEU A 11 -0.40 -2.69 -0.28
N TYR A 12 0.05 -3.74 -0.96
CA TYR A 12 -0.84 -4.79 -1.45
C TYR A 12 -1.60 -5.47 -0.32
N GLU A 13 -0.91 -5.96 0.71
CA GLU A 13 -1.60 -6.62 1.83
C GLU A 13 -2.48 -5.67 2.65
N CYS A 14 -2.17 -4.37 2.68
CA CYS A 14 -2.96 -3.37 3.40
C CYS A 14 -4.22 -2.95 2.62
N PHE A 15 -4.14 -2.81 1.30
CA PHE A 15 -5.16 -2.13 0.50
C PHE A 15 -5.84 -2.99 -0.58
N LYS A 16 -5.38 -4.22 -0.87
CA LYS A 16 -5.97 -5.06 -1.94
C LYS A 16 -7.48 -5.30 -1.83
N ASN A 17 -8.03 -5.20 -0.62
CA ASN A 17 -9.46 -5.40 -0.35
C ASN A 17 -10.28 -4.09 -0.39
N VAL A 18 -9.62 -2.93 -0.47
CA VAL A 18 -10.26 -1.61 -0.61
C VAL A 18 -10.63 -1.36 -2.07
N VAL A 19 -9.85 -1.91 -3.01
CA VAL A 19 -10.10 -1.76 -4.45
C VAL A 19 -11.42 -2.42 -4.83
N GLY A 20 -12.25 -1.67 -5.59
CA GLY A 20 -13.60 -2.04 -5.98
C GLY A 20 -14.66 -1.71 -4.92
N LEU A 21 -14.29 -1.11 -3.79
CA LEU A 21 -15.23 -0.62 -2.78
C LEU A 21 -15.44 0.88 -2.89
N GLU A 22 -16.52 1.38 -2.27
CA GLU A 22 -16.81 2.82 -2.22
C GLU A 22 -15.67 3.63 -1.59
N GLU A 23 -14.85 3.02 -0.73
CA GLU A 23 -13.72 3.67 -0.07
C GLU A 23 -12.43 3.71 -0.89
N GLU A 24 -12.42 3.19 -2.13
CA GLU A 24 -11.23 3.18 -3.00
C GLU A 24 -10.68 4.59 -3.27
N TYR A 25 -11.54 5.61 -3.36
CA TYR A 25 -11.10 6.99 -3.58
C TYR A 25 -10.14 7.50 -2.49
N LEU A 26 -10.21 6.93 -1.28
CA LEU A 26 -9.32 7.28 -0.16
C LEU A 26 -7.87 6.85 -0.42
N LEU A 27 -7.62 5.95 -1.38
CA LEU A 27 -6.25 5.56 -1.76
C LEU A 27 -5.48 6.71 -2.45
N HIS A 28 -6.18 7.74 -2.94
CA HIS A 28 -5.56 8.96 -3.46
C HIS A 28 -5.22 9.99 -2.37
N GLU A 29 -5.63 9.73 -1.12
CA GLU A 29 -5.39 10.61 0.01
C GLU A 29 -4.14 10.15 0.79
N ASP A 30 -3.03 10.87 0.59
CA ASP A 30 -1.74 10.59 1.21
C ASP A 30 -1.83 10.41 2.74
N SER A 31 -2.65 11.26 3.38
CA SER A 31 -2.87 11.22 4.82
C SER A 31 -3.56 9.93 5.28
N PHE A 32 -4.53 9.43 4.52
CA PHE A 32 -5.23 8.18 4.76
C PHE A 32 -4.28 6.99 4.57
N VAL A 33 -3.58 6.96 3.43
CA VAL A 33 -2.62 5.90 3.10
C VAL A 33 -1.59 5.77 4.20
N LYS A 34 -0.91 6.86 4.56
CA LYS A 34 0.15 6.85 5.58
C LYS A 34 -0.38 6.41 6.94
N LYS A 35 -1.57 6.90 7.34
CA LYS A 35 -2.21 6.51 8.60
C LYS A 35 -2.52 5.01 8.62
N LYS A 36 -3.26 4.51 7.63
CA LYS A 36 -3.73 3.12 7.58
C LYS A 36 -2.54 2.15 7.42
N LEU A 37 -1.55 2.51 6.61
CA LEU A 37 -0.32 1.72 6.46
C LEU A 37 0.45 1.65 7.78
N LYS A 38 0.62 2.78 8.49
CA LYS A 38 1.29 2.82 9.80
C LYS A 38 0.57 2.00 10.86
N GLU A 39 -0.77 2.03 10.88
CA GLU A 39 -1.58 1.20 11.78
C GLU A 39 -1.40 -0.30 11.46
N PHE A 40 -1.28 -0.64 10.18
CA PHE A 40 -1.16 -2.02 9.70
C PHE A 40 0.21 -2.66 9.96
N ILE A 41 1.30 -1.97 9.60
CA ILE A 41 2.68 -2.50 9.74
C ILE A 41 3.38 -2.09 11.04
N GLY A 42 2.81 -1.09 11.73
CA GLY A 42 3.36 -0.50 12.95
C GLY A 42 4.36 0.63 12.68
N ALA A 43 4.47 1.54 13.66
CA ALA A 43 5.25 2.78 13.52
C ALA A 43 6.75 2.59 13.20
N LYS A 44 7.37 1.54 13.73
CA LYS A 44 8.80 1.25 13.50
C LYS A 44 9.07 0.87 12.04
N GLU A 45 8.22 0.03 11.48
CA GLU A 45 8.38 -0.43 10.09
C GLU A 45 7.98 0.67 9.12
N PHE A 46 6.89 1.38 9.43
CA PHE A 46 6.46 2.54 8.65
C PHE A 46 7.54 3.60 8.50
N LYS A 47 8.30 3.91 9.56
CA LYS A 47 9.41 4.87 9.47
C LYS A 47 10.47 4.51 8.44
N LYS A 48 10.67 3.21 8.14
CA LYS A 48 11.62 2.79 7.10
C LYS A 48 11.09 3.14 5.70
N PHE A 49 9.79 2.96 5.49
CA PHE A 49 9.14 3.25 4.21
C PHE A 49 8.87 4.74 4.01
N ASP A 50 8.52 5.48 5.07
CA ASP A 50 8.29 6.93 5.01
C ASP A 50 9.60 7.71 4.77
N ALA A 51 10.76 7.08 4.99
CA ALA A 51 12.07 7.63 4.65
C ALA A 51 12.48 7.40 3.17
N LEU A 52 11.69 6.65 2.40
CA LEU A 52 11.93 6.43 0.98
C LEU A 52 11.58 7.68 0.16
N ASP A 53 12.22 7.83 -1.00
CA ASP A 53 11.95 8.93 -1.91
C ASP A 53 10.62 8.74 -2.68
N GLU A 54 10.15 9.83 -3.29
CA GLU A 54 8.93 9.84 -4.08
C GLU A 54 8.95 8.78 -5.19
N LYS A 55 10.10 8.56 -5.82
CA LYS A 55 10.28 7.54 -6.86
C LYS A 55 10.00 6.13 -6.33
N SER A 56 10.52 5.77 -5.17
CA SER A 56 10.27 4.47 -4.55
C SER A 56 8.78 4.28 -4.23
N TRP A 57 8.11 5.34 -3.76
CA TRP A 57 6.66 5.31 -3.53
C TRP A 57 5.86 5.13 -4.82
N TYR A 58 6.23 5.87 -5.87
CA TYR A 58 5.62 5.74 -7.20
C TYR A 58 5.76 4.32 -7.76
N GLU A 59 6.98 3.76 -7.70
CA GLU A 59 7.24 2.39 -8.16
C GLU A 59 6.44 1.36 -7.35
N ALA A 60 6.34 1.54 -6.03
CA ALA A 60 5.57 0.65 -5.18
C ALA A 60 4.06 0.69 -5.48
N TRP A 61 3.49 1.87 -5.75
CA TRP A 61 2.11 2.01 -6.18
C TRP A 61 1.86 1.39 -7.56
N ARG A 62 2.79 1.57 -8.50
CA ARG A 62 2.69 0.91 -9.81
C ARG A 62 2.69 -0.61 -9.68
N GLU A 63 3.53 -1.18 -8.81
CA GLU A 63 3.52 -2.61 -8.53
C GLU A 63 2.21 -3.07 -7.86
N PHE A 64 1.68 -2.27 -6.95
CA PHE A 64 0.38 -2.51 -6.32
C PHE A 64 -0.73 -2.63 -7.38
N ASP A 65 -0.83 -1.67 -8.30
CA ASP A 65 -1.85 -1.64 -9.35
C ASP A 65 -1.79 -2.89 -10.24
N VAL A 66 -0.59 -3.27 -10.68
CA VAL A 66 -0.38 -4.48 -11.50
C VAL A 66 -0.86 -5.73 -10.76
N ARG A 67 -0.53 -5.86 -9.48
CA ARG A 67 -0.92 -7.03 -8.67
C ARG A 67 -2.42 -7.08 -8.43
N VAL A 68 -3.05 -5.94 -8.14
CA VAL A 68 -4.49 -5.85 -7.96
C VAL A 68 -5.23 -6.19 -9.25
N PHE A 69 -4.78 -5.66 -10.39
CA PHE A 69 -5.34 -5.98 -11.70
C PHE A 69 -5.28 -7.48 -12.00
N HIS A 70 -4.11 -8.10 -11.85
CA HIS A 70 -3.97 -9.56 -12.03
C HIS A 70 -4.83 -10.36 -11.04
N ASN A 71 -4.94 -9.93 -9.79
CA ASN A 71 -5.77 -10.61 -8.81
C ASN A 71 -7.27 -10.54 -9.16
N ASN A 72 -7.73 -9.40 -9.69
CA ASN A 72 -9.12 -9.21 -10.09
C ASN A 72 -9.47 -9.92 -11.41
N LEU A 73 -8.51 -10.14 -12.31
CA LEU A 73 -8.70 -10.97 -13.51
C LEU A 73 -8.82 -12.47 -13.21
N ASN A 74 -8.29 -12.94 -12.07
CA ASN A 74 -8.29 -14.35 -11.67
C ASN A 74 -9.41 -14.71 -10.67
N LYS A 75 -10.35 -13.78 -10.41
CA LYS A 75 -11.55 -14.01 -9.58
C LYS A 75 -12.74 -14.32 -10.47
#